data_AF-A0A4R2L6M4-F1
#
_entry.id   AF-A0A4R2L6M4-F1
#
_cell.length_a   1.000
_cell.length_b   1.000
_cell.length_c   1.000
_cell.angle_alpha   90.00
_cell.angle_beta   90.00
_cell.angle_gamma   90.00
#
_symmetry.space_group_name_H-M   'P 1'
#
loop_
_entity.id
_entity.type
_entity.pdbx_description
1 polymer ?
#
loop_
_entity_poly.entity_id
_entity_poly.type
_entity_poly.pdbx_seq_one_letter_code
_entity_poly.pdbx_strand_id
1 'polypeptide(L)'
;MRTDLMRKGAAVVAAALMALSVGSAYAQTQGMERRDDRRDDRAGARATKQACKAGDEKSRPECRQMKREVKQQGRQDGGADTPSGQ
;
A
#
# COMPACT_ATOMS: atom_id res chain seq x y z
N MET A 1 -40.33 -26.96 22.07
CA MET A 1 -39.28 -26.77 23.10
C MET A 1 -37.89 -27.20 22.63
N ARG A 2 -37.63 -28.48 22.30
CA ARG A 2 -36.30 -28.93 21.83
C ARG A 2 -35.90 -28.33 20.47
N THR A 3 -36.84 -28.21 19.55
CA THR A 3 -36.66 -27.61 18.22
C THR A 3 -36.41 -26.10 18.30
N ASP A 4 -37.08 -25.40 19.22
CA ASP A 4 -36.87 -23.97 19.47
C ASP A 4 -35.49 -23.67 20.05
N LEU A 5 -35.00 -24.55 20.93
CA LEU A 5 -33.66 -24.44 21.50
C LEU A 5 -32.56 -24.64 20.45
N MET A 6 -32.75 -25.63 19.56
CA MET A 6 -31.85 -25.90 18.43
C MET A 6 -31.84 -24.74 17.42
N ARG A 7 -33.00 -24.14 17.14
CA ARG A 7 -33.14 -23.02 16.19
C ARG A 7 -32.53 -21.73 16.72
N LYS A 8 -32.67 -21.45 18.02
CA LYS A 8 -31.99 -20.34 18.71
C LYS A 8 -30.48 -20.56 18.77
N GLY A 9 -30.02 -21.78 19.06
CA GLY A 9 -28.60 -22.13 19.03
C GLY A 9 -27.97 -21.93 17.65
N ALA A 10 -28.65 -22.38 16.59
CA ALA A 10 -28.19 -22.19 15.21
C ALA A 10 -28.07 -20.71 14.83
N ALA A 11 -29.02 -19.86 15.26
CA ALA A 11 -28.98 -18.43 14.99
C ALA A 11 -27.79 -17.73 15.67
N VAL A 12 -27.47 -18.10 16.91
CA VAL A 12 -26.31 -17.56 17.65
C VAL A 12 -24.99 -17.97 16.98
N VAL A 13 -24.87 -19.23 16.55
CA VAL A 13 -23.68 -19.71 15.83
C VAL A 13 -23.50 -18.98 14.50
N ALA A 14 -24.58 -18.77 13.74
CA ALA A 14 -24.52 -18.04 12.47
C ALA A 14 -24.08 -16.57 12.66
N ALA A 15 -24.58 -15.89 13.70
CA ALA A 15 -24.19 -14.53 14.03
C ALA A 15 -22.71 -14.42 14.44
N ALA A 16 -22.21 -15.39 15.23
CA ALA A 16 -20.81 -15.44 15.63
C ALA A 16 -19.87 -15.65 14.42
N LEU A 17 -20.25 -16.53 13.48
CA LEU A 17 -19.48 -16.78 12.26
C LEU A 17 -19.44 -15.53 11.35
N MET A 18 -20.55 -14.81 11.20
CA MET A 18 -20.60 -13.53 10.47
C MET A 18 -19.67 -12.49 11.11
N ALA A 19 -19.68 -12.35 12.44
CA ALA A 19 -18.81 -11.40 13.14
C ALA A 19 -17.32 -11.73 12.98
N LEU A 20 -16.95 -13.02 12.97
CA LEU A 20 -15.58 -13.48 12.74
C LEU A 20 -15.10 -13.21 11.30
N SER A 21 -16.00 -13.15 10.32
CA SER A 21 -15.66 -12.89 8.91
C SER A 21 -15.23 -11.44 8.63
N VAL A 22 -15.61 -10.49 9.47
CA VAL A 22 -15.30 -9.05 9.27
C VAL A 22 -13.81 -8.76 9.48
N GLY A 23 -13.13 -9.50 10.37
CA GLY A 23 -11.72 -9.26 10.69
C GLY A 23 -10.72 -9.64 9.59
N SER A 24 -11.05 -10.60 8.72
CA SER A 24 -10.15 -11.05 7.65
C SER A 24 -10.10 -10.08 6.46
N ALA A 25 -11.14 -9.25 6.27
CA ALA A 25 -11.21 -8.27 5.18
C ALA A 25 -10.34 -7.02 5.42
N TYR A 26 -10.24 -6.54 6.67
CA TYR A 26 -9.42 -5.38 7.03
C TYR A 26 -7.91 -5.60 6.82
N ALA A 27 -7.44 -6.85 6.88
CA ALA A 27 -6.04 -7.18 6.62
C ALA A 27 -5.68 -7.09 5.13
N GLN A 28 -6.65 -7.28 4.23
CA GLN A 28 -6.40 -7.21 2.79
C GLN A 28 -6.27 -5.78 2.27
N THR A 29 -7.07 -4.82 2.75
CA THR A 29 -7.06 -3.45 2.18
C THR A 29 -5.83 -2.66 2.61
N GLN A 30 -5.57 -2.57 3.92
CA GLN A 30 -4.46 -1.78 4.44
C GLN A 30 -3.07 -2.31 4.02
N GLY A 31 -2.95 -3.63 3.83
CA GLY A 31 -1.73 -4.25 3.33
C GLY A 31 -1.50 -4.04 1.82
N MET A 32 -2.56 -3.81 1.05
CA MET A 32 -2.45 -3.49 -0.38
C MET A 32 -2.05 -2.03 -0.59
N GLU A 33 -2.70 -1.09 0.10
CA GLU A 33 -2.36 0.35 0.06
C GLU A 33 -0.87 0.56 0.37
N ARG A 34 -0.36 0.04 1.50
CA ARG A 34 1.07 0.13 1.85
C ARG A 34 2.01 -0.50 0.82
N ARG A 35 1.54 -1.45 0.00
CA ARG A 35 2.35 -2.07 -1.06
C ARG A 35 2.35 -1.20 -2.30
N ASP A 36 1.23 -0.57 -2.63
CA ASP A 36 1.07 0.32 -3.76
C ASP A 36 1.84 1.62 -3.55
N ASP A 37 1.77 2.23 -2.36
CA ASP A 37 2.59 3.41 -2.01
C ASP A 37 4.09 3.13 -2.22
N ARG A 38 4.55 1.94 -1.79
CA ARG A 38 5.95 1.52 -1.99
C ARG A 38 6.29 1.25 -3.45
N ARG A 39 5.32 0.90 -4.30
CA ARG A 39 5.52 0.70 -5.74
C ARG A 39 5.65 2.06 -6.42
N ASP A 40 4.80 3.01 -6.05
CA ASP A 40 4.79 4.37 -6.60
C ASP A 40 6.08 5.12 -6.23
N ASP A 41 6.49 5.08 -4.96
CA ASP A 41 7.78 5.62 -4.50
C ASP A 41 8.96 5.07 -5.33
N ARG A 42 8.93 3.76 -5.61
CA ARG A 42 9.99 3.10 -6.40
C ARG A 42 9.94 3.50 -7.86
N ALA A 43 8.74 3.69 -8.42
CA ALA A 43 8.53 4.12 -9.79
C ALA A 43 9.00 5.56 -9.96
N GLY A 44 8.55 6.49 -9.10
CA GLY A 44 8.99 7.89 -9.07
C GLY A 44 10.51 8.01 -8.96
N ALA A 45 11.13 7.34 -8.00
CA ALA A 45 12.60 7.37 -7.85
C ALA A 45 13.36 6.81 -9.07
N ARG A 46 12.77 5.87 -9.83
CA ARG A 46 13.35 5.38 -11.10
C ARG A 46 13.16 6.40 -12.21
N ALA A 47 11.99 7.02 -12.31
CA ALA A 47 11.69 8.06 -13.29
C ALA A 47 12.63 9.26 -13.12
N THR A 48 12.79 9.77 -11.88
CA THR A 48 13.74 10.87 -11.58
C THR A 48 15.16 10.52 -12.00
N LYS A 49 15.60 9.27 -11.80
CA LYS A 49 16.93 8.83 -12.25
C LYS A 49 17.07 8.83 -13.76
N GLN A 50 16.02 8.45 -14.48
CA GLN A 50 16.05 8.44 -15.96
C GLN A 50 16.03 9.87 -16.49
N ALA A 51 15.21 10.75 -15.93
CA ALA A 51 15.22 12.17 -16.24
C ALA A 51 16.60 12.80 -15.97
N CYS A 52 17.21 12.49 -14.82
CA CYS A 52 18.57 12.96 -14.49
C CYS A 52 19.63 12.51 -15.50
N LYS A 53 19.54 11.27 -16.01
CA LYS A 53 20.47 10.80 -17.05
C LYS A 53 20.20 11.44 -18.41
N ALA A 54 18.93 11.71 -18.72
CA ALA A 54 18.53 12.29 -20.00
C ALA A 54 18.93 13.77 -20.12
N GLY A 55 19.09 14.46 -18.99
CA GLY A 55 19.54 15.85 -18.97
C GLY A 55 21.01 16.07 -19.30
N ASP A 56 21.85 15.03 -19.39
CA ASP A 56 23.33 15.07 -19.60
C ASP A 56 24.17 15.99 -18.67
N GLU A 57 23.53 16.80 -17.83
CA GLU A 57 24.13 17.75 -16.90
C GLU A 57 24.74 17.08 -15.66
N LYS A 58 24.27 15.87 -15.32
CA LYS A 58 24.58 15.20 -14.06
C LYS A 58 25.28 13.87 -14.29
N SER A 59 26.34 13.65 -13.51
CA SER A 59 27.10 12.41 -13.56
C SER A 59 26.29 11.22 -13.02
N ARG A 60 26.65 10.01 -13.45
CA ARG A 60 26.03 8.76 -12.95
C ARG A 60 25.96 8.64 -11.41
N PRO A 61 26.97 9.04 -10.61
CA PRO A 61 26.86 9.02 -9.15
C PRO A 61 25.84 10.05 -8.62
N GLU A 62 25.73 11.23 -9.22
CA GLU A 62 24.74 12.25 -8.83
C GLU A 62 23.32 11.76 -9.08
N CYS A 63 23.04 11.14 -10.23
CA CYS A 63 21.73 10.53 -10.49
C CYS A 63 21.44 9.33 -9.57
N ARG A 64 22.46 8.70 -8.96
CA ARG A 64 22.26 7.69 -7.90
C ARG A 64 21.95 8.33 -6.55
N GLN A 65 22.57 9.46 -6.21
CA GLN A 65 22.29 10.24 -5.00
C GLN A 65 20.86 10.77 -5.04
N MET A 66 20.48 11.47 -6.12
CA MET A 66 19.13 12.02 -6.30
C MET A 66 18.04 10.95 -6.17
N LYS A 67 18.26 9.77 -6.77
CA LYS A 67 17.35 8.62 -6.58
C LYS A 67 17.21 8.21 -5.11
N ARG A 68 18.30 8.24 -4.34
CA ARG A 68 18.28 7.88 -2.91
C ARG A 68 17.51 8.92 -2.13
N GLU A 69 17.74 10.21 -2.38
CA GLU A 69 17.04 11.33 -1.74
C GLU A 69 15.53 11.23 -1.96
N VAL A 70 15.09 11.13 -3.22
CA VAL A 70 13.65 10.99 -3.56
C VAL A 70 13.03 9.77 -2.88
N LYS A 71 13.75 8.64 -2.81
CA LYS A 71 13.26 7.45 -2.12
C LYS A 71 13.16 7.64 -0.59
N GLN A 72 14.05 8.43 0.01
CA GLN A 72 13.98 8.74 1.44
C GLN A 72 12.90 9.77 1.73
N GLN A 73 12.64 10.67 0.79
CA GLN A 73 11.55 11.63 0.88
C GLN A 73 10.19 10.92 0.83
N GLY A 74 9.92 10.06 -0.17
CA GLY A 74 8.67 9.28 -0.23
C GLY A 74 8.41 8.40 1.00
N ARG A 75 9.47 7.92 1.67
CA ARG A 75 9.37 7.20 2.96
C ARG A 75 8.97 8.08 4.14
N GLN A 76 9.39 9.34 4.14
CA GLN A 76 9.06 10.31 5.17
C GLN A 76 7.65 10.88 4.95
N ASP A 77 7.29 11.12 3.68
CA ASP A 77 6.03 11.76 3.29
C ASP A 77 4.88 10.75 3.10
N GLY A 78 5.14 9.45 3.31
CA GLY A 78 4.10 8.41 3.29
C GLY A 78 3.47 8.15 1.92
N GLY A 79 4.16 8.48 0.81
CA GLY A 79 3.69 8.26 -0.56
C GLY A 79 2.91 9.41 -1.21
N ALA A 80 2.96 10.64 -0.65
CA ALA A 80 2.13 11.75 -1.14
C ALA A 80 2.69 12.57 -2.33
N ASP A 81 3.95 12.41 -2.71
CA ASP A 81 4.56 13.25 -3.77
C ASP A 81 5.12 12.40 -4.92
N THR A 82 4.23 11.67 -5.58
CA THR A 82 4.46 11.38 -7.01
C THR A 82 3.95 12.60 -7.77
N PRO A 83 4.79 13.41 -8.43
CA PRO A 83 4.29 14.46 -9.29
C PRO A 83 3.46 13.77 -10.37
N SER A 84 2.16 13.99 -10.30
CA SER A 84 1.23 13.61 -11.34
C SER A 84 1.57 14.45 -12.56
N GLY A 85 2.15 13.84 -13.58
CA GLY A 85 2.29 14.37 -14.93
C GLY A 85 2.30 13.17 -15.86
N GLN A 86 1.19 12.89 -16.55
CA GLN A 86 0.97 13.33 -17.93
C GLN A 86 2.17 12.99 -18.83
#